data_AF-A0A3M1U4K4-F1
#
_entry.id   AF-A0A3M1U4K4-F1
#
_cell.length_a   1.000
_cell.length_b   1.000
_cell.length_c   1.000
_cell.angle_alpha   90.00
_cell.angle_beta   90.00
_cell.angle_gamma   90.00
#
_symmetry.space_group_name_H-M   'P 1'
#
loop_
_entity.id
_entity.type
_entity.pdbx_description
1 polymer ?
#
loop_
_entity_poly.entity_id
_entity_poly.type
_entity_poly.pdbx_seq_one_letter_code
_entity_poly.pdbx_strand_id
1 'polypeptide(L)'
;MRKAELTELQLRDLNVFNLILECHGWIDQQGIEKKLDAGELVNPEGIRVKSGKNAILQARFHAPVNMISLRITDLYLDEKVQFHFLYDEKPERILEWMTEISDDLSLETYPELLKQANGKCEMILLEVSDTEIYEVKPPTSV
;
A
#
# COMPACT_ATOMS: atom_id res chain seq x y z
N MET A 1 -12.44 -3.06 -10.92
CA MET A 1 -13.54 -3.78 -10.25
C MET A 1 -14.46 -2.76 -9.63
N ARG A 2 -15.77 -2.87 -9.84
CA ARG A 2 -16.78 -2.01 -9.23
C ARG A 2 -17.11 -2.56 -7.83
N LYS A 3 -17.46 -1.70 -6.87
CA LYS A 3 -17.83 -2.12 -5.51
C LYS A 3 -18.91 -3.19 -5.46
N ALA A 4 -19.88 -3.09 -6.35
CA ALA A 4 -21.00 -4.02 -6.48
C ALA A 4 -20.59 -5.44 -6.91
N GLU A 5 -19.35 -5.63 -7.36
CA GLU A 5 -18.80 -6.92 -7.80
C GLU A 5 -18.00 -7.62 -6.69
N LEU A 6 -17.85 -6.98 -5.52
CA LEU A 6 -17.12 -7.54 -4.39
C LEU A 6 -18.00 -8.51 -3.60
N THR A 7 -17.39 -9.60 -3.11
CA THR A 7 -18.02 -10.43 -2.09
C THR A 7 -18.19 -9.65 -0.79
N GLU A 8 -19.05 -10.11 0.13
CA GLU A 8 -19.22 -9.48 1.44
C GLU A 8 -17.89 -9.38 2.21
N LEU A 9 -17.05 -10.42 2.10
CA LEU A 9 -15.72 -10.46 2.70
C LEU A 9 -14.79 -9.39 2.10
N GLN A 10 -14.72 -9.31 0.77
CA GLN A 10 -13.90 -8.31 0.08
C GLN A 10 -14.38 -6.88 0.35
N LEU A 11 -15.69 -6.68 0.49
CA LEU A 11 -16.26 -5.40 0.85
C LEU A 11 -15.91 -5.00 2.28
N ARG A 12 -15.97 -5.95 3.23
CA ARG A 12 -15.48 -5.74 4.61
C ARG A 12 -14.02 -5.31 4.61
N ASP A 13 -13.16 -6.03 3.89
CA ASP A 13 -11.72 -5.76 3.87
C ASP A 13 -11.39 -4.41 3.21
N LEU A 14 -12.12 -4.05 2.14
CA LEU A 14 -12.04 -2.72 1.54
C LEU A 14 -12.45 -1.63 2.54
N ASN A 15 -13.49 -1.84 3.34
CA ASN A 15 -13.91 -0.89 4.36
C ASN A 15 -12.88 -0.75 5.48
N VAL A 16 -12.26 -1.85 5.92
CA VAL A 16 -11.16 -1.84 6.90
C VAL A 16 -9.95 -1.07 6.36
N PHE A 17 -9.55 -1.36 5.12
CA PHE A 17 -8.49 -0.65 4.40
C PHE A 17 -8.73 0.87 4.40
N ASN A 18 -9.92 1.29 4.00
CA ASN A 18 -10.26 2.71 3.93
C ASN A 18 -10.29 3.37 5.30
N LEU A 19 -10.96 2.74 6.27
CA LEU A 19 -11.13 3.28 7.61
C LEU A 19 -9.78 3.50 8.31
N ILE A 20 -8.91 2.49 8.33
CA ILE A 20 -7.61 2.57 9.02
C ILE A 20 -6.76 3.67 8.40
N LEU A 21 -6.63 3.70 7.07
CA LEU A 21 -5.78 4.68 6.40
C LEU A 21 -6.31 6.11 6.55
N GLU A 22 -7.63 6.33 6.45
CA GLU A 22 -8.25 7.64 6.65
C GLU A 22 -8.07 8.15 8.08
N CYS A 23 -8.21 7.29 9.10
CA CYS A 23 -7.92 7.65 10.49
C CYS A 23 -6.48 8.11 10.71
N HIS A 24 -5.54 7.68 9.88
CA HIS A 24 -4.13 8.06 9.93
C HIS A 24 -3.76 9.13 8.90
N GLY A 25 -4.75 9.87 8.40
CA GLY A 25 -4.55 11.05 7.54
C GLY A 25 -4.20 10.73 6.09
N TRP A 26 -4.35 9.48 5.65
CA TRP A 26 -4.25 9.15 4.24
C TRP A 26 -5.54 9.60 3.54
N ILE A 27 -5.38 10.21 2.36
CA ILE A 27 -6.49 10.78 1.60
C ILE A 27 -6.73 9.97 0.33
N ASP A 28 -7.91 10.09 -0.25
CA ASP A 28 -8.19 9.52 -1.55
C ASP A 28 -7.31 10.17 -2.63
N GLN A 29 -6.88 9.37 -3.62
CA GLN A 29 -6.13 9.91 -4.78
C GLN A 29 -6.97 10.96 -5.53
N GLN A 30 -8.31 10.84 -5.53
CA GLN A 30 -9.19 11.87 -6.09
C GLN A 30 -9.12 13.20 -5.35
N GLY A 31 -8.84 13.24 -4.05
CA GLY A 31 -8.56 14.47 -3.30
C GLY A 31 -7.25 15.13 -3.72
N ILE A 32 -6.34 14.38 -4.35
CA ILE A 32 -5.08 14.87 -4.93
C ILE A 32 -5.27 15.23 -6.41
N GLU A 33 -5.98 14.43 -7.20
CA GLU A 33 -6.31 14.73 -8.60
C GLU A 33 -7.25 15.94 -8.72
N LYS A 34 -8.19 16.14 -7.79
CA LYS A 34 -8.96 17.41 -7.70
C LYS A 34 -8.10 18.63 -7.37
N LYS A 35 -6.87 18.46 -6.88
CA LYS A 35 -5.89 19.53 -6.70
C LYS A 35 -4.98 19.73 -7.93
N LEU A 36 -4.94 18.77 -8.86
CA LEU A 36 -3.99 18.74 -9.98
C LEU A 36 -4.65 18.77 -11.39
N ASP A 37 -5.95 18.53 -11.47
CA ASP A 37 -6.82 18.59 -12.66
C ASP A 37 -6.57 17.57 -13.79
N ALA A 38 -7.68 17.16 -14.41
CA ALA A 38 -7.86 16.38 -15.66
C ALA A 38 -7.52 14.86 -15.69
N GLY A 39 -8.58 14.05 -15.57
CA GLY A 39 -8.97 13.19 -16.69
C GLY A 39 -8.47 11.74 -16.73
N GLU A 40 -8.86 10.92 -15.76
CA GLU A 40 -9.31 9.53 -15.98
C GLU A 40 -10.05 9.03 -14.71
N LEU A 41 -11.26 8.50 -14.87
CA LEU A 41 -12.09 8.04 -13.73
C LEU A 41 -11.59 6.68 -13.24
N VAL A 42 -10.49 6.68 -12.48
CA VAL A 42 -10.04 5.53 -11.71
C VAL A 42 -11.03 5.32 -10.56
N ASN A 43 -11.50 4.08 -10.36
CA ASN A 43 -12.39 3.76 -9.24
C ASN A 43 -11.61 3.95 -7.91
N PRO A 44 -11.89 5.00 -7.12
CA PRO A 44 -10.99 5.51 -6.08
C PRO A 44 -11.10 4.76 -4.74
N GLU A 45 -12.07 3.86 -4.61
CA GLU A 45 -12.43 3.30 -3.32
C GLU A 45 -11.33 2.42 -2.69
N GLY A 46 -10.35 1.96 -3.47
CA GLY A 46 -9.26 1.11 -2.98
C GLY A 46 -7.88 1.75 -3.14
N ILE A 47 -7.78 3.08 -3.21
CA ILE A 47 -6.50 3.78 -3.30
C ILE A 47 -6.44 4.90 -2.27
N ARG A 48 -5.36 4.95 -1.51
CA ARG A 48 -5.09 5.98 -0.49
C ARG A 48 -3.68 6.49 -0.63
N VAL A 49 -3.48 7.79 -0.41
CA VAL A 49 -2.20 8.47 -0.58
C VAL A 49 -1.85 9.26 0.66
N LYS A 50 -0.57 9.24 1.04
CA LYS A 50 0.01 10.09 2.07
C LYS A 50 1.25 10.77 1.53
N SER A 51 1.28 12.10 1.62
CA SER A 51 2.44 12.91 1.22
C SER A 51 3.38 13.07 2.41
N GLY A 52 4.59 12.54 2.28
CA GLY A 52 5.71 12.81 3.19
C GLY A 52 6.50 14.05 2.76
N LYS A 53 7.66 14.27 3.40
CA LYS A 53 8.53 15.43 3.13
C LYS A 53 9.15 15.39 1.73
N ASN A 54 9.64 14.22 1.31
CA ASN A 54 10.34 14.02 0.04
C ASN A 54 9.79 12.83 -0.77
N ALA A 55 8.74 12.16 -0.27
CA ALA A 55 8.17 10.98 -0.89
C ALA A 55 6.65 11.03 -0.85
N ILE A 56 6.02 10.41 -1.85
CA ILE A 56 4.59 10.11 -1.86
C ILE A 56 4.41 8.62 -1.62
N LEU A 57 3.59 8.28 -0.64
CA LEU A 57 3.16 6.92 -0.37
C LEU A 57 1.78 6.68 -0.96
N GLN A 58 1.61 5.61 -1.73
CA GLN A 58 0.32 5.21 -2.28
C GLN A 58 0.01 3.76 -1.92
N ALA A 59 -1.03 3.55 -1.12
CA ALA A 59 -1.57 2.25 -0.79
C ALA A 59 -2.69 1.89 -1.77
N ARG A 60 -2.72 0.64 -2.23
CA ARG A 60 -3.75 0.11 -3.14
C ARG A 60 -4.27 -1.24 -2.67
N PHE A 61 -5.58 -1.38 -2.63
CA PHE A 61 -6.28 -2.62 -2.31
C PHE A 61 -6.56 -3.46 -3.57
N HIS A 62 -6.29 -4.77 -3.50
CA HIS A 62 -6.50 -5.74 -4.58
C HIS A 62 -7.40 -6.89 -4.10
N ALA A 63 -8.72 -6.68 -4.17
CA ALA A 63 -9.74 -7.61 -3.68
C ALA A 63 -9.62 -9.08 -4.16
N PRO A 64 -9.30 -9.38 -5.43
CA PRO A 64 -9.36 -10.76 -5.93
C PRO A 64 -8.25 -11.67 -5.38
N VAL A 65 -7.20 -11.08 -4.82
CA VAL A 65 -5.96 -11.77 -4.48
C VAL A 65 -5.51 -11.45 -3.06
N ASN A 66 -6.40 -10.90 -2.21
CA ASN A 66 -6.09 -10.52 -0.83
C ASN A 66 -4.74 -9.80 -0.68
N MET A 67 -4.54 -8.76 -1.48
CA MET A 67 -3.26 -8.06 -1.54
C MET A 67 -3.43 -6.57 -1.31
N ILE A 68 -2.50 -5.97 -0.56
CA ILE A 68 -2.33 -4.52 -0.45
C ILE A 68 -0.97 -4.17 -1.05
N SER A 69 -0.96 -3.24 -2.00
CA SER A 69 0.29 -2.73 -2.56
C SER A 69 0.62 -1.38 -1.92
N LEU A 70 1.89 -1.14 -1.62
CA LEU A 70 2.40 0.14 -1.16
C LEU A 70 3.49 0.61 -2.12
N ARG A 71 3.25 1.75 -2.76
CA ARG A 71 4.23 2.40 -3.62
C ARG A 71 4.86 3.58 -2.88
N ILE A 72 6.17 3.69 -2.96
CA ILE A 72 6.92 4.89 -2.59
C ILE A 72 7.38 5.54 -3.89
N THR A 73 7.16 6.84 -4.02
CA THR A 73 7.70 7.66 -5.11
C THR A 73 8.53 8.77 -4.51
N ASP A 74 9.83 8.80 -4.79
CA ASP A 74 10.72 9.90 -4.42
C ASP A 74 10.60 11.03 -5.44
N LEU A 75 10.32 12.25 -4.97
CA LEU A 75 10.04 13.40 -5.83
C LEU A 75 11.29 14.06 -6.41
N TYR A 76 12.47 13.76 -5.86
CA TYR A 76 13.75 14.35 -6.30
C TYR A 76 14.50 13.43 -7.27
N LEU A 77 14.48 12.12 -7.01
CA LEU A 77 15.22 11.14 -7.78
C LEU A 77 14.42 10.56 -8.96
N ASP A 78 13.11 10.81 -9.02
CA ASP A 78 12.18 10.18 -9.97
C ASP A 78 12.22 8.63 -9.88
N GLU A 79 12.56 8.12 -8.70
CA GLU A 79 12.63 6.69 -8.40
C GLU A 79 11.34 6.22 -7.71
N LYS A 80 10.92 5.00 -8.06
CA LYS A 80 9.76 4.34 -7.48
C LYS A 80 10.12 2.94 -7.01
N VAL A 81 9.55 2.53 -5.88
CA VAL A 81 9.55 1.14 -5.43
C VAL A 81 8.14 0.75 -5.02
N GLN A 82 7.77 -0.49 -5.29
CA GLN A 82 6.44 -1.01 -4.94
C GLN A 82 6.56 -2.33 -4.20
N PHE A 83 5.87 -2.39 -3.07
CA PHE A 83 5.73 -3.60 -2.26
C PHE A 83 4.32 -4.13 -2.41
N HIS A 84 4.18 -5.44 -2.35
CA HIS A 84 2.91 -6.12 -2.31
C HIS A 84 2.86 -7.03 -1.10
N PHE A 85 1.83 -6.85 -0.30
CA PHE A 85 1.58 -7.63 0.91
C PHE A 85 0.38 -8.52 0.67
N LEU A 86 0.63 -9.83 0.55
CA LEU A 86 -0.42 -10.84 0.54
C LEU A 86 -0.85 -11.08 1.99
N TYR A 87 -2.13 -10.86 2.30
CA TYR A 87 -2.65 -11.02 3.65
C TYR A 87 -3.62 -12.21 3.75
N ASP A 88 -3.77 -12.71 4.97
CA ASP A 88 -4.65 -13.82 5.34
C ASP A 88 -6.10 -13.31 5.50
N GLU A 89 -6.81 -13.68 6.56
CA GLU A 89 -8.13 -13.14 6.86
C GLU A 89 -8.08 -11.80 7.63
N LYS A 90 -6.87 -11.30 7.94
CA LYS A 90 -6.62 -10.16 8.84
C LYS A 90 -5.80 -9.04 8.18
N PRO A 91 -6.38 -8.28 7.22
CA PRO A 91 -5.71 -7.16 6.57
C PRO A 91 -5.28 -6.06 7.55
N GLU A 92 -5.91 -5.95 8.72
CA GLU A 92 -5.60 -4.94 9.73
C GLU A 92 -4.14 -4.98 10.19
N ARG A 93 -3.51 -6.16 10.27
CA ARG A 93 -2.13 -6.31 10.76
C ARG A 93 -1.11 -5.56 9.91
N ILE A 94 -1.24 -5.70 8.58
CA ILE A 94 -0.34 -5.01 7.66
C ILE A 94 -0.70 -3.53 7.55
N LEU A 95 -1.99 -3.19 7.63
CA LEU A 95 -2.45 -1.80 7.61
C LEU A 95 -1.95 -1.01 8.82
N GLU A 96 -2.05 -1.57 10.02
CA GLU A 96 -1.54 -0.95 11.25
C GLU A 96 -0.03 -0.69 11.13
N TRP A 97 0.74 -1.68 10.68
CA TRP A 97 2.16 -1.49 10.41
C TRP A 97 2.44 -0.38 9.39
N MET A 98 1.75 -0.40 8.25
CA MET A 98 1.90 0.62 7.23
C MET A 98 1.67 2.02 7.79
N THR A 99 0.66 2.18 8.67
CA THR A 99 0.38 3.46 9.32
C THR A 99 1.46 3.85 10.33
N GLU A 100 1.97 2.91 11.13
CA GLU A 100 3.05 3.12 12.10
C GLU A 100 4.33 3.65 11.44
N ILE A 101 4.73 3.04 10.32
CA ILE A 101 6.01 3.36 9.65
C ILE A 101 5.89 4.46 8.60
N SER A 102 4.68 4.98 8.34
CA SER A 102 4.42 5.82 7.17
C SER A 102 5.23 7.12 7.12
N ASP A 103 5.57 7.71 8.27
CA ASP A 103 6.36 8.95 8.32
C ASP A 103 7.87 8.70 8.16
N ASP A 104 8.33 7.47 8.44
CA ASP A 104 9.73 7.07 8.36
C ASP A 104 10.08 6.36 7.04
N LEU A 105 9.07 5.96 6.26
CA LEU A 105 9.23 5.15 5.06
C LEU A 105 9.74 5.99 3.87
N SER A 106 10.91 5.61 3.35
CA SER A 106 11.57 6.21 2.19
C SER A 106 12.33 5.15 1.37
N LEU A 107 12.91 5.56 0.22
CA LEU A 107 13.78 4.68 -0.57
C LEU A 107 15.03 4.23 0.19
N GLU A 108 15.48 5.00 1.19
CA GLU A 108 16.65 4.67 2.02
C GLU A 108 16.29 3.74 3.18
N THR A 109 15.10 3.90 3.76
CA THR A 109 14.70 3.22 5.01
C THR A 109 13.87 1.96 4.76
N TYR A 110 13.24 1.81 3.59
CA TYR A 110 12.36 0.67 3.33
C TYR A 110 13.02 -0.70 3.54
N PRO A 111 14.30 -0.96 3.19
CA PRO A 111 14.84 -2.32 3.27
C PRO A 111 14.85 -2.87 4.70
N GLU A 112 15.12 -2.00 5.68
CA GLU A 112 15.13 -2.38 7.10
C GLU A 112 13.73 -2.40 7.69
N LEU A 113 12.87 -1.44 7.33
CA LEU A 113 11.48 -1.42 7.79
C LEU A 113 10.69 -2.64 7.28
N LEU A 114 10.97 -3.12 6.07
CA LEU A 114 10.29 -4.26 5.47
C LEU A 114 10.52 -5.56 6.25
N LYS A 115 11.65 -5.69 6.97
CA LYS A 115 11.90 -6.82 7.87
C LYS A 115 10.89 -6.87 9.02
N GLN A 116 10.35 -5.73 9.43
CA GLN A 116 9.35 -5.62 10.52
C GLN A 116 7.93 -5.99 10.06
N ALA A 117 7.68 -6.04 8.75
CA ALA A 117 6.43 -6.53 8.19
C ALA A 117 6.32 -8.06 8.24
N ASN A 118 7.42 -8.77 8.49
CA ASN A 118 7.40 -10.22 8.62
C ASN A 118 6.48 -10.68 9.76
N GLY A 119 5.60 -11.64 9.48
CA GLY A 119 4.58 -12.12 10.42
C GLY A 119 3.33 -11.22 10.52
N LYS A 120 3.30 -10.09 9.81
CA LYS A 120 2.10 -9.23 9.69
C LYS A 120 1.28 -9.53 8.44
N CYS A 121 1.83 -10.29 7.49
CA CYS A 121 1.19 -10.75 6.26
C CYS A 121 1.74 -12.14 5.88
N GLU A 122 1.09 -12.84 4.94
CA GLU A 122 1.51 -14.15 4.46
C GLU A 122 2.78 -14.08 3.61
N MET A 123 2.87 -13.06 2.76
CA MET A 123 3.98 -12.90 1.83
C MET A 123 4.21 -11.43 1.50
N ILE A 124 5.46 -11.09 1.23
CA ILE A 124 5.88 -9.78 0.76
C ILE A 124 6.55 -9.97 -0.60
N LEU A 125 6.07 -9.26 -1.62
CA LEU A 125 6.71 -9.18 -2.93
C LEU A 125 7.24 -7.76 -3.17
N LEU A 126 8.43 -7.66 -3.73
CA LEU A 126 9.10 -6.41 -4.10
C LEU A 126 9.12 -6.30 -5.62
N GLU A 127 8.43 -5.30 -6.16
CA GLU A 127 8.47 -4.92 -7.57
C GLU A 127 9.52 -3.81 -7.74
N VAL A 128 10.62 -4.13 -8.42
CA VAL A 128 11.71 -3.18 -8.70
C VAL A 128 11.67 -2.65 -10.14
N SER A 129 10.96 -3.35 -11.03
CA SER A 129 10.71 -2.94 -12.40
C SER A 129 9.40 -3.55 -12.89
N ASP A 130 8.89 -3.07 -14.03
CA ASP A 130 7.65 -3.58 -14.63
C ASP A 130 7.73 -5.08 -15.00
N THR A 131 8.94 -5.67 -14.99
CA THR A 131 9.21 -7.07 -15.36
C THR A 131 9.78 -7.91 -14.22
N GLU A 132 10.15 -7.32 -13.08
CA GLU A 132 10.86 -8.04 -12.01
C GLU A 132 10.19 -7.86 -10.65
N ILE A 133 9.70 -8.99 -10.12
CA ILE A 133 9.09 -9.10 -8.81
C ILE A 133 9.84 -10.18 -8.01
N TYR A 134 10.29 -9.84 -6.82
CA TYR A 134 11.03 -10.73 -5.92
C TYR A 134 10.24 -11.00 -4.64
N GLU A 135 10.23 -12.24 -4.18
CA GLU A 135 9.75 -12.56 -2.83
C GLU A 135 10.79 -12.09 -1.80
N VAL A 136 10.36 -11.29 -0.84
CA VAL A 136 11.21 -10.84 0.26
C VAL A 136 11.22 -11.93 1.33
N LYS A 137 12.26 -12.77 1.29
CA LYS A 137 12.44 -13.80 2.32
C LYS A 137 12.81 -13.13 3.64
N PRO A 138 12.11 -13.44 4.74
CA PRO A 138 12.53 -12.93 6.03
C PRO A 138 13.94 -13.43 6.36
N PRO A 139 14.76 -12.63 7.08
CA PRO A 139 16.02 -13.12 7.58
C PRO A 139 15.73 -14.35 8.44
N THR A 140 16.30 -15.48 8.05
CA THR A 140 16.20 -16.73 8.82
C THR A 140 16.87 -16.44 10.15
N SER A 141 16.08 -16.40 11.23
CA SER A 141 16.61 -16.35 12.58
C SER A 141 17.45 -17.62 12.80
N VAL A 142 18.76 -17.43 12.94
CA VAL A 142 19.72 -18.47 13.38
C VAL A 142 19.64 -18.61 14.88
#